data_AF-A0AAJ1X1A0-F1
#
_entry.id   AF-A0AAJ1X1A0-F1
#
_cell.length_a   1.000
_cell.length_b   1.000
_cell.length_c   1.000
_cell.angle_alpha   90.00
_cell.angle_beta   90.00
_cell.angle_gamma   90.00
#
_symmetry.space_group_name_H-M   'P 1'
#
loop_
_entity.id
_entity.type
_entity.pdbx_description
1 polymer ?
#
loop_
_entity_poly.entity_id
_entity_poly.type
_entity_poly.pdbx_seq_one_letter_code
_entity_poly.pdbx_strand_id
1 'polypeptide(L)'
;MIVRILGEGQFDITDACFESLNVLDDSVEKAVEAGDEAAFRPALAALLAGVRAEGVPHDPESLDESDLILPPEDASIDEVREMLGDEGLIPG
;
A
#
# COMPACT_ATOMS: atom_id res chain seq x y z
N MET A 1 -4.17 -11.03 6.50
CA MET A 1 -4.05 -9.68 7.08
C MET A 1 -5.03 -8.75 6.41
N ILE A 2 -5.54 -7.74 7.12
CA ILE A 2 -6.46 -6.73 6.58
C ILE A 2 -5.67 -5.48 6.21
N VAL A 3 -5.71 -5.12 4.92
CA VAL A 3 -5.09 -3.92 4.36
C VAL A 3 -6.15 -2.89 4.03
N ARG A 4 -6.02 -1.68 4.56
CA ARG A 4 -6.93 -0.56 4.28
C ARG A 4 -6.30 0.41 3.29
N ILE A 5 -6.94 0.61 2.14
CA ILE A 5 -6.61 1.70 1.24
C ILE A 5 -7.52 2.88 1.58
N LEU A 6 -6.92 3.99 2.00
CA LEU A 6 -7.66 5.20 2.33
C LEU A 6 -8.49 5.68 1.12
N GLY A 7 -9.79 5.87 1.33
CA GLY A 7 -10.74 6.28 0.28
C GLY A 7 -11.36 5.15 -0.53
N GLU A 8 -10.87 3.91 -0.39
CA GLU A 8 -11.41 2.74 -1.11
C GLU A 8 -12.03 1.68 -0.19
N GLY A 9 -11.44 1.44 0.98
CA GLY A 9 -11.93 0.44 1.92
C GLY A 9 -10.86 -0.57 2.32
N GLN A 10 -11.30 -1.78 2.67
CA GLN A 10 -10.47 -2.82 3.27
C GLN A 10 -10.36 -4.03 2.34
N PHE A 11 -9.21 -4.69 2.37
CA PHE A 11 -8.89 -5.85 1.55
C PHE A 11 -8.22 -6.92 2.42
N ASP A 12 -8.69 -8.15 2.31
CA ASP A 12 -8.06 -9.32 2.90
C ASP A 12 -6.92 -9.80 1.99
N ILE A 13 -5.70 -9.74 2.53
CA ILE A 13 -4.48 -10.20 1.87
C ILE A 13 -3.98 -11.48 2.53
N THR A 14 -3.62 -12.46 1.71
CA THR A 14 -3.02 -13.72 2.18
C THR A 14 -1.51 -13.58 2.32
N ASP A 15 -0.90 -14.35 3.23
CA ASP A 15 0.56 -14.34 3.43
C ASP A 15 1.35 -14.68 2.15
N ALA A 16 0.77 -15.48 1.24
CA ALA A 16 1.41 -15.84 -0.03
C ALA A 16 1.52 -14.64 -0.99
N CYS A 17 0.57 -13.71 -0.92
CA CYS A 17 0.56 -12.49 -1.75
C CYS A 17 1.46 -11.41 -1.14
N PHE A 18 1.73 -11.50 0.17
CA PHE A 18 2.49 -10.52 0.93
C PHE A 18 3.91 -10.30 0.38
N GLU A 19 4.65 -11.36 0.05
CA GLU A 19 5.98 -11.24 -0.56
C GLU A 19 5.97 -10.42 -1.86
N SER A 20 4.93 -10.58 -2.69
CA SER A 20 4.82 -9.83 -3.94
C SER A 20 4.51 -8.34 -3.70
N LEU A 21 3.73 -8.04 -2.66
CA LEU A 21 3.44 -6.67 -2.26
C LEU A 21 4.67 -5.98 -1.65
N ASN A 22 5.47 -6.68 -0.86
CA ASN A 22 6.73 -6.14 -0.32
C ASN A 22 7.68 -5.67 -1.43
N VAL A 23 7.79 -6.42 -2.53
CA VAL A 23 8.62 -6.00 -3.68
C VAL A 23 8.11 -4.71 -4.34
N LEU A 24 6.79 -4.53 -4.37
CA LEU A 24 6.17 -3.31 -4.89
C LEU A 24 6.36 -2.14 -3.92
N ASP A 25 6.25 -2.39 -2.62
CA ASP A 25 6.48 -1.39 -1.57
C ASP A 25 7.93 -0.87 -1.58
N ASP A 26 8.88 -1.79 -1.68
CA ASP A 26 10.31 -1.51 -1.89
C ASP A 26 10.57 -0.53 -3.05
N SER A 27 9.71 -0.56 -4.08
CA SER A 27 9.82 0.34 -5.24
C SER A 27 9.22 1.72 -4.95
N VAL A 28 8.14 1.77 -4.16
CA VAL A 28 7.54 3.02 -3.67
C VAL A 28 8.52 3.72 -2.74
N GLU A 29 9.06 3.01 -1.75
CA GLU A 29 10.05 3.54 -0.81
C GLU A 29 11.24 4.17 -1.53
N LYS A 30 11.88 3.43 -2.44
CA LYS A 30 13.03 3.95 -3.22
C LYS A 30 12.68 5.22 -4.00
N ALA A 31 11.48 5.29 -4.57
CA ALA A 31 11.03 6.47 -5.30
C ALA A 31 10.79 7.67 -4.35
N VAL A 32 10.21 7.42 -3.18
CA VAL A 32 9.98 8.42 -2.12
C VAL A 32 11.30 8.95 -1.57
N GLU A 33 12.24 8.06 -1.22
CA GLU A 33 13.57 8.41 -0.72
C GLU A 33 14.37 9.23 -1.74
N ALA A 34 14.29 8.86 -3.02
CA ALA A 34 14.92 9.60 -4.10
C ALA A 34 14.23 10.93 -4.43
N GLY A 35 13.00 11.15 -3.94
CA GLY A 35 12.16 12.27 -4.33
C GLY A 35 11.76 12.23 -5.81
N ASP A 36 11.73 11.04 -6.42
CA ASP A 36 11.42 10.85 -7.84
C ASP A 36 9.92 10.65 -8.05
N GLU A 37 9.21 11.76 -8.23
CA GLU A 37 7.76 11.76 -8.45
C GLU A 37 7.35 10.98 -9.71
N ALA A 38 8.21 10.95 -10.73
CA ALA A 38 7.96 10.25 -11.99
C ALA A 38 8.02 8.72 -11.82
N ALA A 39 8.88 8.23 -10.92
CA ALA A 39 8.94 6.83 -10.52
C ALA A 39 7.91 6.48 -9.43
N PHE A 40 7.58 7.42 -8.56
CA PHE A 40 6.67 7.23 -7.44
C PHE A 40 5.24 6.92 -7.87
N ARG A 41 4.65 7.77 -8.73
CA ARG A 41 3.26 7.58 -9.22
C ARG A 41 3.02 6.17 -9.78
N PRO A 42 3.84 5.64 -10.72
CA PRO A 42 3.64 4.30 -11.24
C PRO A 42 3.95 3.21 -10.19
N ALA A 43 4.89 3.42 -9.27
CA ALA A 43 5.18 2.47 -8.20
C ALA A 43 3.99 2.34 -7.22
N LEU A 44 3.42 3.46 -6.77
CA LEU A 44 2.26 3.47 -5.88
C LEU A 44 1.05 2.83 -6.56
N ALA A 45 0.79 3.19 -7.82
CA ALA A 45 -0.29 2.59 -8.59
C ALA A 45 -0.11 1.07 -8.75
N ALA A 46 1.12 0.58 -8.93
CA ALA A 46 1.41 -0.84 -9.01
C ALA A 46 1.17 -1.55 -7.66
N LEU A 47 1.60 -0.95 -6.54
CA LEU A 47 1.34 -1.46 -5.19
C LEU A 47 -0.16 -1.62 -4.93
N LEU A 48 -0.93 -0.56 -5.15
CA LEU A 48 -2.38 -0.57 -4.95
C LEU A 48 -3.07 -1.55 -5.92
N ALA A 49 -2.63 -1.63 -7.17
CA ALA A 49 -3.13 -2.61 -8.12
C ALA A 49 -2.84 -4.05 -7.67
N GLY A 50 -1.67 -4.30 -7.07
CA GLY A 50 -1.33 -5.59 -6.46
C GLY A 50 -2.30 -5.95 -5.35
N VAL A 51 -2.58 -5.03 -4.43
CA VAL A 51 -3.55 -5.23 -3.34
C VAL A 51 -4.95 -5.50 -3.90
N ARG A 52 -5.39 -4.78 -4.93
CA ARG A 52 -6.71 -4.99 -5.57
C ARG A 52 -6.80 -6.30 -6.34
N ALA A 53 -5.69 -6.77 -6.92
CA ALA A 53 -5.67 -7.98 -7.75
C ALA A 53 -5.54 -9.25 -6.92
N GLU A 54 -4.68 -9.22 -5.91
CA GLU A 54 -4.38 -10.36 -5.05
C GLU A 54 -5.26 -10.39 -3.79
N GLY A 55 -5.76 -9.23 -3.38
CA GLY A 55 -6.63 -9.08 -2.23
C GLY A 55 -8.10 -9.32 -2.53
N VAL A 56 -8.80 -9.82 -1.52
CA VAL A 56 -10.25 -9.99 -1.56
C VAL A 56 -10.88 -8.77 -0.89
N PRO A 57 -11.86 -8.09 -1.53
CA PRO A 57 -12.56 -6.99 -0.88
C PRO A 57 -13.18 -7.46 0.45
N HIS A 58 -12.82 -6.79 1.53
CA HIS A 58 -13.36 -7.05 2.85
C HIS A 58 -14.72 -6.38 2.99
N ASP A 59 -15.57 -6.90 3.89
CA ASP A 59 -16.92 -6.39 4.07
C ASP A 59 -16.90 -4.94 4.60
N PRO A 60 -17.52 -3.97 3.91
CA PRO A 60 -17.50 -2.56 4.31
C PRO A 60 -18.33 -2.27 5.56
N GLU A 61 -19.22 -3.19 5.97
CA GLU A 61 -20.00 -3.08 7.21
C GLU A 61 -19.26 -3.69 8.41
N SER A 62 -18.14 -4.39 8.19
CA SER A 62 -17.32 -4.94 9.26
C SER A 62 -16.42 -3.89 9.89
N LEU A 63 -16.39 -3.87 11.23
CA LEU A 63 -15.59 -2.95 12.04
C LEU A 63 -14.25 -3.58 12.45
N ASP A 64 -13.67 -4.43 11.61
CA ASP A 64 -12.40 -5.09 11.88
C ASP A 64 -11.25 -4.08 11.88
N GLU A 65 -10.27 -4.32 12.76
CA GLU A 65 -9.04 -3.55 12.83
C GLU A 65 -8.17 -3.88 11.61
N SER A 66 -7.69 -2.85 10.91
CA SER A 66 -6.78 -3.02 9.78
C SER A 66 -5.37 -3.24 10.32
N ASP A 67 -4.72 -4.33 9.91
CA ASP A 67 -3.31 -4.59 10.21
C ASP A 67 -2.40 -3.55 9.52
N LEU A 68 -2.85 -3.06 8.35
CA LEU A 68 -2.08 -2.16 7.48
C LEU A 68 -2.94 -1.05 6.91
N ILE A 69 -2.35 0.15 6.75
CA ILE A 69 -3.02 1.30 6.13
C ILE A 69 -2.14 1.83 4.99
N LEU A 70 -2.70 1.84 3.77
CA LEU A 70 -2.08 2.37 2.57
C LEU A 70 -2.69 3.73 2.17
N PRO A 71 -1.88 4.64 1.60
CA PRO A 71 -2.35 5.91 1.09
C PRO A 71 -3.29 5.75 -0.12
N PRO A 72 -4.11 6.77 -0.43
CA PRO A 72 -4.92 6.78 -1.65
C PRO A 72 -4.04 6.87 -2.91
N GLU A 73 -4.56 6.44 -4.07
CA GLU A 73 -3.82 6.47 -5.34
C GLU A 73 -3.38 7.88 -5.81
N ASP A 74 -4.07 8.92 -5.35
CA ASP A 74 -3.74 10.32 -5.67
C ASP A 74 -2.91 10.99 -4.56
N ALA A 75 -2.42 10.23 -3.58
CA ALA A 75 -1.54 10.75 -2.55
C ALA A 75 -0.26 11.33 -3.15
N SER A 76 0.19 12.44 -2.58
CA SER A 76 1.44 13.09 -2.94
C SER A 76 2.63 12.31 -2.40
N ILE A 77 3.79 12.40 -3.06
CA ILE A 77 5.02 11.78 -2.58
C ILE A 77 5.38 12.21 -1.14
N ASP A 78 5.07 13.45 -0.77
CA ASP A 78 5.28 14.01 0.57
C ASP A 78 4.34 13.39 1.61
N GLU A 79 3.06 13.22 1.27
CA GLU A 79 2.08 12.56 2.15
C GLU A 79 2.45 11.10 2.40
N VAL A 80 2.85 10.40 1.33
CA VAL A 80 3.29 9.01 1.44
C VAL A 80 4.59 8.91 2.21
N ARG A 81 5.51 9.88 2.07
CA ARG A 81 6.72 9.97 2.88
C ARG A 81 6.44 10.14 4.37
N GLU A 82 5.42 10.89 4.75
CA GLU A 82 5.02 11.01 6.17
C GLU A 82 4.39 9.72 6.71
N MET A 83 3.80 8.90 5.83
CA MET A 83 3.24 7.59 6.18
C MET A 83 4.27 6.47 6.19
N LEU A 84 5.34 6.56 5.39
CA LEU A 84 6.45 5.62 5.39
C LEU A 84 7.18 5.66 6.73
N GLY A 85 7.24 4.51 7.41
CA GLY A 85 8.12 4.30 8.56
C GLY A 85 9.51 3.83 8.12
N ASP A 86 10.33 3.39 9.08
CA ASP A 86 11.63 2.76 8.83
C ASP A 86 11.54 1.41 8.06
N GLU A 87 10.34 0.83 7.95
CA GLU A 87 10.07 -0.48 7.33
C GLU A 87 9.20 -0.38 6.05
N GLY A 88 9.02 0.81 5.48
CA GLY A 88 8.16 1.01 4.30
C GLY A 88 6.67 1.23 4.63
N LEU A 89 5.79 1.09 3.63
CA LEU A 89 4.33 1.10 3.87
C LEU A 89 3.83 -0.28 4.28
N ILE A 90 4.59 -1.35 3.99
CA ILE A 90 4.24 -2.73 4.31
C ILE A 90 5.27 -3.30 5.28
N PRO A 91 4.92 -3.52 6.57
CA PRO A 91 5.88 -4.02 7.56
C PRO A 91 6.22 -5.48 7.27
N GLY A 92 7.42 -5.72 6.73
CA GLY A 92 7.92 -7.02 6.28
C GLY A 92 9.04 -7.61 7.13
#